data_AF-A0A1S8XA13-F1
#
_entry.id   AF-A0A1S8XA13-F1
#
_cell.length_a   1.000
_cell.length_b   1.000
_cell.length_c   1.000
_cell.angle_alpha   90.00
_cell.angle_beta   90.00
_cell.angle_gamma   90.00
#
_symmetry.space_group_name_H-M   'P 1'
#
loop_
_entity.id
_entity.type
_entity.pdbx_description
1 polymer ?
#
loop_
_entity_poly.entity_id
_entity_poly.type
_entity_poly.pdbx_seq_one_letter_code
_entity_poly.pdbx_strand_id
1 'polypeptide(L)' 'MLEPIRPPKYVFLMELPLSVQLSGIHKCLQAPQRLEESALQLCRFAQAQSEFGAYLDLDSSLQEQWEELEISPDQ' A
#
# COMPACT_ATOMS: atom_id res chain seq x y z
N MET A 1 2.21 -8.56 -18.05
CA MET A 1 3.50 -8.32 -17.36
C MET A 1 3.52 -9.22 -16.13
N LEU A 2 4.65 -9.88 -15.86
CA LEU A 2 4.82 -10.72 -14.67
C LEU A 2 5.10 -9.80 -13.48
N GLU A 3 4.29 -9.89 -12.42
CA GLU A 3 4.63 -9.27 -11.14
C GLU A 3 6.00 -9.76 -10.67
N PRO A 4 6.82 -8.92 -10.02
CA PRO A 4 8.15 -9.32 -9.59
C PRO A 4 8.06 -10.49 -8.60
N ILE A 5 8.93 -11.50 -8.79
CA ILE A 5 9.01 -12.72 -7.96
C ILE A 5 9.20 -12.40 -6.46
N ARG A 6 9.66 -11.19 -6.14
CA ARG A 6 9.63 -10.62 -4.79
C ARG A 6 9.02 -9.22 -4.83
N PRO A 7 8.01 -8.91 -4.01
CA PRO A 7 7.46 -7.57 -3.92
C PRO A 7 8.55 -6.56 -3.57
N PRO A 8 8.64 -5.42 -4.28
CA PRO A 8 9.54 -4.36 -3.88
C PRO A 8 9.12 -3.78 -2.53
N LYS A 9 10.10 -3.32 -1.74
CA LYS A 9 9.85 -2.68 -0.45
C LYS A 9 9.74 -1.18 -0.65
N TYR A 10 8.75 -0.58 0.00
CA TYR A 10 8.56 0.87 0.07
C TYR A 10 8.41 1.27 1.54
N VAL A 11 9.00 2.40 1.92
CA VAL A 11 8.90 2.95 3.28
C VAL A 11 8.01 4.18 3.21
N PHE A 12 6.90 4.14 3.92
CA PHE A 12 5.97 5.26 4.02
C PHE A 12 6.40 6.23 5.13
N LEU A 13 6.15 7.51 4.90
CA LEU A 13 6.14 8.54 5.94
C LEU A 13 4.76 8.53 6.57
N MET A 14 4.69 8.21 7.87
CA MET A 14 3.44 7.94 8.59
C MET A 14 2.50 9.14 8.70
N GLU A 15 3.06 10.35 8.72
CA GLU A 15 2.33 11.60 8.96
C GLU A 15 1.93 12.33 7.67
N LEU A 16 2.40 11.88 6.50
CA LEU A 16 2.06 12.52 5.23
C LEU A 16 0.91 11.80 4.53
N PRO A 17 0.02 12.53 3.83
CA PRO A 17 -0.99 11.92 2.99
C PRO A 17 -0.39 10.93 1.99
N LEU A 18 -1.10 9.83 1.74
CA LEU A 18 -0.65 8.79 0.83
C LEU A 18 -0.56 9.27 -0.63
N SER A 19 -1.43 10.19 -1.04
CA SER A 19 -1.44 10.79 -2.38
C SER A 19 -0.11 11.47 -2.75
N VAL A 20 0.54 12.15 -1.79
CA VAL A 20 1.86 12.79 -1.97
C VAL A 20 2.96 11.75 -2.22
N GLN A 21 2.81 10.56 -1.64
CA GLN A 21 3.78 9.47 -1.70
C GLN A 21 3.52 8.50 -2.87
N LEU A 22 2.30 8.52 -3.44
CA LEU A 22 1.83 7.58 -4.47
C LEU A 22 2.72 7.56 -5.72
N SER A 23 3.26 8.71 -6.12
CA SER A 23 4.19 8.78 -7.26
C SER A 23 5.48 7.98 -7.05
N GLY A 24 5.95 7.88 -5.79
CA GLY A 24 7.11 7.08 -5.42
C GLY A 24 6.82 5.57 -5.53
N ILE A 25 5.65 5.16 -5.04
CA ILE A 25 5.18 3.76 -5.09
C ILE A 25 4.99 3.33 -6.55
N HIS A 26 4.31 4.16 -7.36
CA HIS A 26 4.05 3.88 -8.77
C HIS A 26 5.34 3.64 -9.56
N LYS A 27 6.36 4.48 -9.36
CA LYS A 27 7.70 4.31 -9.94
C LYS A 27 8.40 3.05 -9.42
N CYS A 28 8.28 2.76 -8.12
CA CYS A 28 8.87 1.58 -7.49
C CYS A 28 8.31 0.27 -8.08
N LEU A 29 6.99 0.22 -8.28
CA LEU A 29 6.29 -0.92 -8.86
C LEU A 29 6.41 -0.99 -10.39
N GLN A 30 6.82 0.10 -11.04
CA GLN A 30 6.73 0.26 -12.49
C GLN A 30 5.31 -0.03 -12.99
N ALA A 31 4.33 0.51 -12.26
CA ALA A 31 2.93 0.16 -12.46
C ALA A 31 2.43 0.65 -13.84
N PRO A 32 1.76 -0.20 -14.63
CA PRO A 32 1.37 0.13 -16.01
C PRO A 32 0.17 1.08 -16.08
N GLN A 33 -0.66 1.16 -15.04
CA GLN A 33 -1.82 2.04 -14.98
C GLN A 33 -1.42 3.52 -14.80
N ARG A 34 -2.36 4.43 -15.06
CA ARG A 34 -2.15 5.86 -14.78
C ARG A 34 -2.09 6.11 -13.28
N LEU A 35 -1.26 7.07 -12.87
CA LEU A 35 -1.13 7.43 -11.47
C LEU A 35 -2.46 7.93 -10.89
N GLU A 36 -3.19 8.73 -11.67
CA GLU A 36 -4.49 9.29 -11.27
C GLU A 36 -5.60 8.24 -11.05
N GLU A 37 -5.43 7.05 -11.62
CA GLU A 37 -6.39 5.94 -11.52
C GLU A 37 -5.92 4.89 -10.51
N SER A 38 -4.81 5.15 -9.81
CA SER A 38 -4.23 4.21 -8.85
C SER A 38 -4.89 4.35 -7.48
N ALA A 39 -5.18 3.21 -6.86
CA ALA A 39 -5.60 3.10 -5.47
C ALA A 39 -4.66 2.15 -4.72
N LEU A 40 -4.66 2.24 -3.39
CA LEU A 40 -3.91 1.33 -2.52
C LEU A 40 -4.90 0.45 -1.75
N GLN A 41 -4.64 -0.85 -1.72
CA GLN A 41 -5.42 -1.82 -0.95
C GLN A 41 -4.49 -2.61 -0.04
N LEU A 42 -4.92 -2.87 1.19
CA LEU A 42 -4.20 -3.76 2.09
C LEU A 42 -4.23 -5.18 1.55
N CYS A 43 -3.06 -5.82 1.52
CA CYS A 43 -2.91 -7.23 1.21
C CYS A 43 -2.09 -7.90 2.31
N ARG A 44 -2.65 -8.92 2.96
CA ARG A 44 -2.01 -9.67 4.03
C ARG A 44 -1.61 -11.04 3.52
N PHE A 45 -0.33 -11.34 3.62
CA PHE A 45 0.19 -12.65 3.24
C PHE A 45 0.07 -13.60 4.44
N ALA A 46 -0.98 -14.44 4.46
CA ALA A 46 -1.09 -15.52 5.42
C ALA A 46 -0.47 -16.82 4.87
N GLN A 47 -0.21 -17.80 5.74
CA GLN A 47 0.51 -19.04 5.43
C GLN A 47 -0.14 -19.88 4.31
N ALA A 48 -1.44 -19.69 4.05
CA ALA A 48 -2.18 -20.47 3.05
C ALA A 48 -2.66 -19.64 1.85
N GLN A 49 -3.10 -18.39 2.05
CA GLN A 49 -3.65 -17.51 1.02
C GLN A 49 -3.40 -16.04 1.36
N SER A 50 -3.40 -15.19 0.33
CA SER A 50 -3.40 -13.74 0.53
C SER A 50 -4.81 -13.23 0.77
N GLU A 51 -4.97 -12.36 1.75
CA GLU A 51 -6.25 -11.73 2.08
C GLU A 51 -6.21 -10.24 1.73
N PHE A 52 -7.21 -9.79 1.00
CA PHE A 52 -7.36 -8.38 0.64
C PHE A 52 -8.26 -7.67 1.65
N GLY A 53 -7.76 -6.57 2.20
CA GLY A 53 -8.46 -5.75 3.19
C GLY A 53 -9.06 -4.48 2.58
N ALA A 54 -9.11 -3.44 3.40
CA ALA A 54 -9.64 -2.13 3.02
C ALA A 54 -8.80 -1.44 1.93
N TYR A 55 -9.48 -0.61 1.14
CA TYR A 55 -8.82 0.41 0.32
C TYR A 55 -8.46 1.59 1.21
N LEU A 56 -7.22 2.05 1.10
CA LEU A 56 -6.71 3.15 1.90
C LEU A 56 -7.21 4.48 1.35
N ASP A 57 -7.53 5.41 2.24
CA ASP A 57 -7.82 6.78 1.87
C ASP A 57 -6.52 7.50 1.47
N LEU A 58 -6.43 7.93 0.21
CA LEU A 58 -5.25 8.58 -0.33
C LEU A 58 -5.07 10.02 0.16
N ASP A 59 -6.14 10.67 0.60
CA ASP A 59 -6.09 12.04 1.09
C ASP A 59 -5.64 12.12 2.56
N SER A 60 -5.66 10.97 3.26
CA SER A 60 -5.22 10.82 4.64
C SER A 60 -3.82 10.19 4.75
N SER A 61 -3.17 10.40 5.89
CA SER A 61 -1.92 9.74 6.28
C SER A 61 -2.18 8.34 6.84
N LEU A 62 -1.12 7.52 6.98
CA LEU A 62 -1.25 6.19 7.60
C LEU A 62 -1.56 6.28 9.09
N GLN A 63 -1.05 7.32 9.77
CA GLN A 63 -1.31 7.52 11.18
C GLN A 63 -2.79 7.84 11.45
N GLU A 64 -3.44 8.60 10.57
CA GLU A 64 -4.86 8.95 10.70
C GLU A 64 -5.80 7.75 10.49
N GLN A 65 -5.38 6.76 9.70
CA GLN A 65 -6.16 5.54 9.41
C GLN A 65 -5.55 4.28 10.04
N TRP A 66 -4.75 4.42 11.11
CA TRP A 66 -3.98 3.32 11.71
C TRP A 66 -4.85 2.13 12.15
N GLU A 67 -6.05 2.41 12.67
CA GLU A 67 -6.99 1.39 13.14
C GLU A 67 -7.44 0.45 12.00
N GLU A 68 -7.57 0.97 10.78
CA GLU A 68 -7.98 0.21 9.59
C GLU A 68 -6.88 -0.71 9.06
N LEU A 69 -5.62 -0.42 9.42
CA LEU A 69 -4.49 -1.24 9.00
C LEU A 69 -4.50 -2.62 9.68
N GLU A 70 -5.18 -2.74 10.83
CA GLU A 70 -5.23 -3.93 11.70
C GLU A 70 -3.84 -4.55 11.90
N ILE A 71 -2.80 -3.70 12.00
CA ILE A 71 -1.43 -4.15 12.19
C ILE A 71 -1.34 -4.72 13.60
N SER A 72 -1.23 -6.05 13.69
CA SER A 72 -0.98 -6.72 14.97
C SER A 72 0.34 -6.21 15.55
N PRO A 73 0.41 -5.84 16.83
CA PRO A 73 1.64 -5.39 17.47
C PRO A 73 2.75 -6.47 17.50
N ASP A 74 2.43 -7.72 17.16
CA ASP A 74 3.34 -8.88 17.17
C ASP A 74 3.86 -9.29 15.77
N GLN A 75 3.76 -8.42 14.76
CA GLN A 75 4.32 -8.61 13.40
C GLN A 75 5.36 -7.53 13.09
#